data_AF-A0A7S2UHW3-F1
#
_entry.id   AF-A0A7S2UHW3-F1
#
_cell.length_a   1.000
_cell.length_b   1.000
_cell.length_c   1.000
_cell.angle_alpha   90.00
_cell.angle_beta   90.00
_cell.angle_gamma   90.00
#
_symmetry.space_group_name_H-M   'P 1'
#
loop_
_entity.id
_entity.type
_entity.pdbx_description
1 polymer ?
#
loop_
_entity_poly.entity_id
_entity_poly.type
_entity_poly.pdbx_seq_one_letter_code
_entity_poly.pdbx_strand_id
1 'polypeptide(L)'
;KIVKKNPLILLYSVDNNLRPKLIDYFIMKLCMSPVDVQRILLAYPAIMNYRLEEHIMPITRYFVADLEFSPMEFRNILLKFPRIMTYSLRKIKHVVGYLRFELGMNAVQVKRVLFQAPQAIGFNTDINLKSKINFLRNTFHLNEEELRTVVAGKANPIFF
;
A
#
# COMPACT_ATOMS: atom_id res chain seq x y z
N LYS A 1 -24.90 4.16 -1.34
CA LYS A 1 -23.84 3.54 -2.18
C LYS A 1 -22.97 2.56 -1.37
N ILE A 2 -22.49 2.94 -0.19
CA ILE A 2 -21.62 2.11 0.68
C ILE A 2 -22.34 0.84 1.17
N VAL A 3 -23.51 0.96 1.80
CA VAL A 3 -24.29 -0.18 2.32
C VAL A 3 -24.62 -1.21 1.23
N LYS A 4 -24.93 -0.76 0.00
CA LYS A 4 -25.16 -1.66 -1.15
C LYS A 4 -23.92 -2.49 -1.51
N LYS A 5 -22.71 -1.96 -1.31
CA LYS A 5 -21.44 -2.62 -1.61
C LYS A 5 -20.84 -3.39 -0.43
N ASN A 6 -21.17 -3.01 0.80
CA ASN A 6 -20.77 -3.70 2.02
C ASN A 6 -21.86 -3.55 3.08
N PRO A 7 -22.92 -4.38 3.06
CA PRO A 7 -24.01 -4.28 4.02
C PRO A 7 -23.56 -4.60 5.45
N LEU A 8 -22.47 -5.35 5.61
CA LEU A 8 -21.87 -5.69 6.91
C LEU A 8 -21.49 -4.45 7.73
N ILE A 9 -21.32 -3.29 7.10
CA ILE A 9 -21.03 -2.05 7.81
C ILE A 9 -22.10 -1.68 8.85
N LEU A 10 -23.35 -2.11 8.64
CA LEU A 10 -24.47 -1.88 9.56
C LEU A 10 -24.40 -2.77 10.81
N LEU A 11 -23.60 -3.83 10.78
CA LEU A 11 -23.45 -4.77 11.90
C LEU A 11 -22.34 -4.36 12.88
N TYR A 12 -21.58 -3.32 12.54
CA TYR A 12 -20.49 -2.84 13.37
C TYR A 12 -20.98 -1.92 14.48
N SER A 13 -20.47 -2.13 15.70
CA SER A 13 -20.69 -1.23 16.82
C SER A 13 -20.06 0.14 16.51
N VAL A 14 -20.80 1.21 16.83
CA VAL A 14 -20.29 2.58 16.69
C VAL A 14 -19.02 2.74 17.52
N ASP A 15 -19.05 2.38 18.80
CA ASP A 15 -17.96 2.68 19.73
C ASP A 15 -16.82 1.66 19.67
N ASN A 16 -17.10 0.41 19.32
CA ASN A 16 -16.06 -0.63 19.30
C ASN A 16 -15.46 -0.86 17.91
N ASN A 17 -16.07 -0.34 16.84
CA ASN A 17 -15.60 -0.61 15.47
C ASN A 17 -15.54 0.64 14.59
N LEU A 18 -16.62 1.40 14.48
CA LEU A 18 -16.69 2.53 13.55
C LEU A 18 -15.84 3.70 14.04
N ARG A 19 -16.06 4.17 15.27
CA ARG A 19 -15.34 5.32 15.85
C ARG A 19 -13.83 5.06 15.96
N PRO A 20 -13.33 3.94 16.52
CA PRO A 20 -11.90 3.69 16.63
C PRO A 20 -11.20 3.67 15.27
N LYS A 21 -11.84 3.08 14.25
CA LYS A 21 -11.23 2.95 12.93
C LYS A 21 -11.35 4.22 12.08
N LEU A 22 -12.53 4.84 12.06
CA LEU A 22 -12.80 5.97 11.18
C LEU A 22 -12.34 7.29 11.78
N ILE A 23 -12.51 7.48 13.08
CA ILE A 23 -12.20 8.73 13.76
C ILE A 23 -10.79 8.65 14.35
N ASP A 24 -10.57 7.77 15.32
CA ASP A 24 -9.33 7.76 16.10
C ASP A 24 -8.13 7.35 15.23
N TYR A 25 -8.35 6.41 14.30
CA TYR A 25 -7.30 5.94 13.43
C TYR A 25 -7.17 6.76 12.14
N PHE A 26 -8.17 6.76 11.24
CA PHE A 26 -8.02 7.46 9.96
C PHE A 26 -7.91 8.98 10.11
N ILE A 27 -8.81 9.60 10.88
CA ILE A 27 -8.80 11.06 11.04
C ILE A 27 -7.67 11.51 11.98
N MET A 28 -7.65 11.02 13.22
CA MET A 28 -6.72 11.56 14.22
C MET A 28 -5.29 11.06 14.02
N LYS A 29 -5.08 9.75 13.83
CA LYS A 29 -3.72 9.19 13.72
C LYS A 29 -3.09 9.36 12.34
N LEU A 30 -3.86 9.26 11.26
CA LEU A 30 -3.36 9.47 9.89
C LEU A 30 -3.63 10.88 9.35
N CYS A 31 -4.15 11.80 10.16
CA CYS A 31 -4.43 13.18 9.79
C CYS A 31 -5.29 13.30 8.50
N MET A 32 -6.27 12.41 8.33
CA MET A 32 -7.19 12.47 7.19
C MET A 32 -8.36 13.41 7.47
N SER A 33 -8.82 14.11 6.44
CA SER A 33 -10.10 14.83 6.53
C SER A 33 -11.28 13.86 6.49
N PRO A 34 -12.48 14.25 6.95
CA PRO A 34 -13.69 13.45 6.74
C PRO A 34 -13.93 13.11 5.26
N VAL A 35 -13.57 14.00 4.33
CA VAL A 35 -13.66 13.79 2.88
C VAL A 35 -12.72 12.68 2.43
N ASP A 36 -11.50 12.62 2.96
CA ASP A 36 -10.54 11.56 2.65
C ASP A 36 -11.05 10.19 3.10
N VAL A 37 -11.59 10.11 4.33
CA VAL A 37 -12.21 8.88 4.84
C VAL A 37 -13.41 8.47 3.99
N GLN A 38 -14.24 9.43 3.59
CA GLN A 38 -15.36 9.19 2.68
C GLN A 38 -14.88 8.61 1.34
N ARG A 39 -13.81 9.16 0.75
CA ARG A 39 -13.21 8.65 -0.50
C ARG A 39 -12.76 7.20 -0.36
N ILE A 40 -12.08 6.86 0.75
CA ILE A 40 -11.68 5.49 1.05
C ILE A 40 -12.89 4.56 1.13
N LEU A 41 -13.93 4.94 1.88
CA LEU A 41 -15.13 4.12 2.06
C LEU A 41 -15.93 3.93 0.77
N LEU A 42 -16.01 4.96 -0.09
CA LEU A 42 -16.69 4.88 -1.38
C LEU A 42 -15.93 4.04 -2.40
N ALA A 43 -14.60 4.12 -2.38
CA ALA A 43 -13.73 3.34 -3.26
C ALA A 43 -13.66 1.88 -2.83
N TYR A 44 -13.53 1.62 -1.52
CA TYR A 44 -13.26 0.28 -1.00
C TYR A 44 -13.86 0.03 0.40
N PRO A 45 -15.19 -0.18 0.50
CA PRO A 45 -15.87 -0.30 1.79
C PRO A 45 -15.50 -1.58 2.57
N ALA A 46 -14.92 -2.59 1.91
CA ALA A 46 -14.46 -3.82 2.56
C ALA A 46 -13.27 -3.60 3.51
N ILE A 47 -12.63 -2.43 3.50
CA ILE A 47 -11.62 -2.06 4.52
C ILE A 47 -12.17 -2.16 5.95
N MET A 48 -13.48 -1.99 6.13
CA MET A 48 -14.13 -2.13 7.43
C MET A 48 -14.11 -3.56 7.97
N ASN A 49 -13.96 -4.56 7.09
CA ASN A 49 -13.98 -5.98 7.45
C ASN A 49 -12.68 -6.44 8.12
N TYR A 50 -11.60 -5.68 7.97
CA TYR A 50 -10.30 -6.01 8.56
C TYR A 50 -10.17 -5.39 9.94
N ARG A 51 -9.75 -6.15 10.94
CA ARG A 51 -9.63 -5.63 12.30
C ARG A 51 -8.53 -4.58 12.41
N LEU A 52 -8.78 -3.54 13.22
CA LEU A 52 -7.88 -2.40 13.31
C LEU A 52 -6.52 -2.82 13.90
N GLU A 53 -6.55 -3.44 15.09
CA GLU A 53 -5.36 -3.79 15.84
C GLU A 53 -4.63 -5.00 15.27
N GLU A 54 -5.34 -6.05 14.85
CA GLU A 54 -4.68 -7.28 14.38
C GLU A 54 -4.24 -7.22 12.91
N HIS A 55 -4.72 -6.26 12.11
CA HIS A 55 -4.44 -6.22 10.66
C HIS A 55 -3.99 -4.87 10.13
N ILE A 56 -4.80 -3.81 10.31
CA ILE A 56 -4.53 -2.49 9.72
C ILE A 56 -3.29 -1.84 10.37
N MET A 57 -3.18 -1.90 11.69
CA MET A 57 -2.07 -1.29 12.43
C MET A 57 -0.72 -1.99 12.19
N PRO A 58 -0.62 -3.33 12.12
CA PRO A 58 0.62 -4.02 11.73
C PRO A 58 1.12 -3.62 10.35
N ILE A 59 0.23 -3.51 9.36
CA ILE A 59 0.59 -3.02 8.02
C ILE A 59 1.12 -1.60 8.10
N THR A 60 0.43 -0.73 8.84
CA THR A 60 0.83 0.68 8.98
C THR A 60 2.17 0.84 9.67
N ARG A 61 2.41 0.08 10.75
CA ARG A 61 3.71 0.04 11.43
C ARG A 61 4.81 -0.41 10.48
N TYR A 62 4.56 -1.43 9.65
CA TYR A 62 5.53 -1.86 8.66
C TYR A 62 5.88 -0.74 7.66
N PHE A 63 4.88 -0.01 7.15
CA PHE A 63 5.16 1.11 6.24
C PHE A 63 5.90 2.26 6.92
N VAL A 64 5.48 2.65 8.13
CA VAL A 64 6.03 3.85 8.78
C VAL A 64 7.35 3.58 9.47
N ALA A 65 7.47 2.48 10.22
CA ALA A 65 8.65 2.16 11.01
C ALA A 65 9.71 1.39 10.20
N ASP A 66 9.31 0.35 9.45
CA ASP A 66 10.28 -0.55 8.79
C ASP A 66 10.64 -0.07 7.38
N LEU A 67 9.72 0.59 6.67
CA LEU A 67 9.95 1.18 5.35
C LEU A 67 10.13 2.70 5.40
N GLU A 68 10.16 3.29 6.60
CA GLU A 68 10.47 4.69 6.85
C GLU A 68 9.61 5.69 6.07
N PHE A 69 8.36 5.33 5.73
CA PHE A 69 7.40 6.30 5.20
C PHE A 69 6.97 7.25 6.31
N SER A 70 6.90 8.54 6.01
CA SER A 70 6.18 9.49 6.84
C SER A 70 4.70 9.10 6.93
N PRO A 71 4.01 9.45 8.02
CA PRO A 71 2.55 9.25 8.11
C PRO A 71 1.79 9.88 6.94
N MET A 72 2.27 11.01 6.41
CA MET A 72 1.67 11.70 5.28
C MET A 72 1.86 10.94 3.96
N GLU A 73 3.05 10.38 3.71
CA GLU A 73 3.25 9.51 2.55
C GLU A 73 2.37 8.25 2.62
N PHE A 74 2.28 7.63 3.81
CA PHE A 74 1.43 6.46 3.99
C PHE A 74 -0.06 6.78 3.79
N ARG A 75 -0.53 7.93 4.30
CA ARG A 75 -1.87 8.46 4.01
C ARG A 75 -2.09 8.57 2.50
N ASN A 76 -1.14 9.13 1.76
CA ASN A 76 -1.25 9.29 0.30
C ASN A 76 -1.32 7.93 -0.42
N ILE A 77 -0.53 6.95 0.01
CA ILE A 77 -0.63 5.56 -0.49
C ILE A 77 -2.04 5.02 -0.25
N LEU A 78 -2.58 5.21 0.96
CA LEU A 78 -3.89 4.67 1.31
C LEU A 78 -5.03 5.35 0.55
N LEU A 79 -4.95 6.65 0.31
CA LEU A 79 -5.94 7.39 -0.49
C LEU A 79 -5.88 6.97 -1.97
N LYS A 80 -4.69 6.68 -2.49
CA LYS A 80 -4.50 6.20 -3.87
C LYS A 80 -4.94 4.76 -4.04
N PHE A 81 -4.63 3.89 -3.07
CA PHE A 81 -4.87 2.46 -3.16
C PHE A 81 -5.33 1.85 -1.81
N PRO A 82 -6.59 2.08 -1.41
CA PRO A 82 -7.15 1.56 -0.15
C PRO A 82 -7.07 0.04 -0.02
N ARG A 83 -7.10 -0.66 -1.17
CA ARG A 83 -7.01 -2.12 -1.26
C ARG A 83 -5.71 -2.67 -0.68
N ILE A 84 -4.66 -1.86 -0.47
CA ILE A 84 -3.44 -2.29 0.20
C ILE A 84 -3.72 -2.97 1.55
N MET A 85 -4.75 -2.50 2.27
CA MET A 85 -5.18 -3.03 3.56
C MET A 85 -5.86 -4.39 3.46
N THR A 86 -6.07 -4.96 2.28
CA THR A 86 -6.61 -6.31 2.12
C THR A 86 -5.55 -7.39 2.00
N TYR A 87 -4.32 -7.01 1.69
CA TYR A 87 -3.22 -7.96 1.63
C TYR A 87 -2.76 -8.31 3.03
N SER A 88 -2.30 -9.55 3.20
CA SER A 88 -1.62 -9.93 4.44
C SER A 88 -0.28 -9.20 4.52
N LEU A 89 0.17 -8.89 5.74
CA LEU A 89 1.50 -8.35 5.97
C LEU A 89 2.59 -9.24 5.35
N ARG A 90 2.41 -10.57 5.42
CA ARG A 90 3.30 -11.54 4.77
C ARG A 90 3.41 -11.30 3.25
N LYS A 91 2.28 -11.07 2.56
CA LYS A 91 2.29 -10.78 1.12
C LYS A 91 3.03 -9.49 0.79
N ILE A 92 2.81 -8.45 1.59
CA ILE A 92 3.50 -7.16 1.43
C ILE A 92 5.00 -7.34 1.62
N LYS A 93 5.43 -7.99 2.72
CA LYS A 93 6.84 -8.31 3.00
C LYS A 93 7.48 -9.14 1.89
N HIS A 94 6.76 -10.09 1.32
CA HIS A 94 7.26 -10.90 0.21
C HIS A 94 7.59 -10.05 -1.03
N VAL A 95 6.69 -9.14 -1.42
CA VAL A 95 6.94 -8.25 -2.57
C VAL A 95 8.08 -7.29 -2.28
N VAL A 96 8.14 -6.73 -1.06
CA VAL A 96 9.26 -5.87 -0.65
C VAL A 96 10.59 -6.62 -0.67
N GLY A 97 10.62 -7.86 -0.17
CA GLY A 97 11.80 -8.72 -0.17
C GLY A 97 12.28 -9.01 -1.59
N TYR A 98 11.36 -9.34 -2.50
CA TYR A 98 11.69 -9.51 -3.91
C TYR A 98 12.34 -8.26 -4.52
N LEU A 99 11.76 -7.07 -4.31
CA LEU A 99 12.35 -5.83 -4.82
C LEU A 99 13.74 -5.56 -4.23
N ARG A 100 13.92 -5.77 -2.92
CA ARG A 100 15.16 -5.44 -2.22
C ARG A 100 16.29 -6.44 -2.49
N PHE A 101 15.98 -7.74 -2.42
CA PHE A 101 16.99 -8.79 -2.42
C PHE A 101 17.14 -9.46 -3.78
N GLU A 102 16.05 -9.68 -4.54
CA GLU A 102 16.14 -10.31 -5.87
C GLU A 102 16.42 -9.29 -6.98
N LEU A 103 15.83 -8.08 -6.92
CA LEU A 103 16.15 -7.00 -7.86
C LEU A 103 17.28 -6.07 -7.39
N GLY A 104 17.82 -6.30 -6.20
CA GLY A 104 18.92 -5.51 -5.65
C GLY A 104 18.59 -4.02 -5.43
N MET A 105 17.31 -3.68 -5.23
CA MET A 105 16.92 -2.28 -5.00
C MET A 105 17.29 -1.80 -3.61
N ASN A 106 17.77 -0.57 -3.51
CA ASN A 106 17.95 0.10 -2.23
C ASN A 106 16.61 0.55 -1.61
N ALA A 107 16.63 0.96 -0.34
CA ALA A 107 15.43 1.36 0.39
C ALA A 107 14.67 2.50 -0.31
N VAL A 108 15.39 3.50 -0.86
CA VAL A 108 14.79 4.64 -1.57
C VAL A 108 14.06 4.19 -2.83
N GLN A 109 14.65 3.29 -3.61
CA GLN A 109 14.02 2.72 -4.81
C GLN A 109 12.77 1.92 -4.46
N VAL A 110 12.82 1.08 -3.43
CA VAL A 110 11.65 0.33 -2.96
C VAL A 110 10.53 1.28 -2.50
N LYS A 111 10.85 2.28 -1.67
CA LYS A 111 9.87 3.29 -1.26
C LYS A 111 9.22 3.96 -2.47
N ARG A 112 10.02 4.32 -3.48
CA ARG A 112 9.53 4.94 -4.72
C ARG A 112 8.54 4.04 -5.47
N VAL A 113 8.85 2.75 -5.64
CA VAL A 113 7.92 1.79 -6.26
C VAL A 113 6.60 1.73 -5.49
N LEU A 114 6.65 1.59 -4.18
CA LEU A 114 5.44 1.44 -3.35
C LEU A 114 4.61 2.72 -3.31
N PHE A 115 5.25 3.90 -3.35
CA PHE A 115 4.56 5.19 -3.38
C PHE A 115 3.92 5.46 -4.75
N GLN A 116 4.67 5.25 -5.83
CA GLN A 116 4.21 5.53 -7.18
C GLN A 116 3.24 4.46 -7.70
N ALA A 117 3.46 3.19 -7.36
CA ALA A 117 2.71 2.05 -7.86
C ALA A 117 2.37 1.04 -6.75
N PRO A 118 1.59 1.41 -5.72
CA PRO A 118 1.23 0.51 -4.60
C PRO A 118 0.51 -0.77 -5.06
N GLN A 119 -0.12 -0.76 -6.23
CA GLN A 119 -0.71 -1.94 -6.85
C GLN A 119 0.32 -3.06 -7.14
N ALA A 120 1.62 -2.74 -7.19
CA ALA A 120 2.68 -3.74 -7.36
C ALA A 120 2.65 -4.83 -6.27
N ILE A 121 2.19 -4.48 -5.06
CA ILE A 121 1.98 -5.42 -3.94
C ILE A 121 0.99 -6.54 -4.31
N GLY A 122 0.01 -6.21 -5.16
CA GLY A 122 -1.01 -7.15 -5.60
C GLY A 122 -0.51 -8.19 -6.60
N PHE A 123 0.65 -7.99 -7.21
CA PHE A 123 1.16 -8.92 -8.21
C PHE A 123 1.72 -10.19 -7.57
N ASN A 124 1.50 -11.33 -8.22
CA ASN A 124 2.24 -12.54 -7.92
C ASN A 124 3.69 -12.32 -8.38
N THR A 125 4.64 -12.42 -7.44
CA THR A 125 6.07 -12.22 -7.71
C THR A 125 6.59 -13.28 -8.67
N ASP A 126 6.22 -14.53 -8.46
CA ASP A 126 6.79 -15.67 -9.19
C ASP A 126 6.26 -15.78 -10.62
N ILE A 127 5.02 -15.34 -10.84
CA ILE A 127 4.37 -15.44 -12.15
C ILE A 127 4.40 -14.10 -12.90
N ASN A 128 3.88 -13.03 -12.28
CA ASN A 128 3.62 -11.78 -13.00
C ASN A 128 4.81 -10.82 -12.96
N LEU A 129 5.42 -10.64 -11.78
CA LEU A 129 6.47 -9.63 -11.63
C LEU A 129 7.77 -10.10 -12.28
N LYS A 130 8.24 -11.32 -11.98
CA LYS A 130 9.44 -11.91 -12.61
C LYS A 130 9.35 -11.93 -14.13
N SER A 131 8.22 -12.34 -14.70
CA SER A 131 8.04 -12.36 -16.17
C SER A 131 8.16 -10.97 -16.79
N LYS A 132 7.57 -9.93 -16.17
CA LYS A 132 7.71 -8.54 -16.64
C LYS A 132 9.14 -8.03 -16.53
N ILE A 133 9.82 -8.32 -15.42
CA ILE A 133 11.23 -7.95 -15.23
C ILE A 133 12.12 -8.63 -16.27
N ASN A 134 11.96 -9.93 -16.48
CA ASN A 134 12.76 -10.69 -17.45
C ASN A 134 12.51 -10.20 -18.88
N PHE A 135 11.27 -9.89 -19.24
CA PHE A 135 10.96 -9.25 -20.51
C PHE A 135 11.71 -7.92 -20.68
N LEU A 136 11.63 -7.02 -19.70
CA LEU A 136 12.34 -5.73 -19.77
C LEU A 136 13.86 -5.91 -19.88
N ARG A 137 14.44 -6.79 -19.07
CA ARG A 137 15.87 -7.08 -19.06
C ARG A 137 16.32 -7.64 -20.41
N ASN A 138 15.65 -8.67 -20.91
CA ASN A 138 16.11 -9.43 -22.05
C ASN A 138 15.81 -8.73 -23.39
N THR A 139 14.65 -8.07 -23.50
CA THR A 139 14.24 -7.41 -24.74
C THR A 139 15.00 -6.12 -25.00
N PHE A 140 15.35 -5.38 -23.94
CA PHE A 140 16.03 -4.08 -24.07
C PHE A 140 17.51 -4.14 -23.64
N HIS A 141 18.03 -5.33 -23.32
CA HIS A 141 19.41 -5.55 -22.89
C HIS A 141 19.85 -4.65 -21.73
N LEU A 142 18.93 -4.37 -20.81
CA LEU A 142 19.20 -3.50 -19.66
C LEU A 142 20.15 -4.20 -18.71
N ASN A 143 21.19 -3.50 -18.28
CA ASN A 143 21.97 -3.94 -17.13
C ASN A 143 21.16 -3.78 -15.83
N GLU A 144 21.66 -4.31 -14.71
CA GLU A 144 20.92 -4.31 -13.45
C GLU A 144 20.66 -2.90 -12.90
N GLU A 145 21.54 -1.92 -13.16
CA GLU A 145 21.33 -0.53 -12.74
C GLU A 145 20.24 0.16 -13.55
N GLU A 146 20.27 -0.01 -14.87
CA GLU A 146 19.25 0.51 -15.79
C GLU A 146 17.89 -0.11 -15.50
N LEU A 147 17.84 -1.43 -15.28
CA LEU A 147 16.61 -2.14 -14.93
C LEU A 147 16.01 -1.59 -13.62
N ARG A 148 16.82 -1.43 -12.57
CA ARG A 148 16.34 -0.83 -11.31
C ARG A 148 15.82 0.58 -11.51
N THR A 149 16.47 1.38 -12.35
CA THR A 149 16.06 2.75 -12.67
C THR A 149 14.72 2.78 -13.39
N VAL A 150 14.52 1.90 -14.37
CA VAL A 150 13.25 1.76 -15.11
C VAL A 150 12.12 1.32 -14.18
N VAL A 151 12.37 0.32 -13.32
CA VAL A 151 11.32 -0.25 -12.45
C VAL A 151 10.97 0.69 -11.29
N ALA A 152 11.97 1.33 -10.67
CA ALA A 152 11.72 2.28 -9.59
C ALA A 152 11.11 3.59 -10.08
N GLY A 153 11.30 3.92 -11.36
CA GLY A 153 10.96 5.23 -11.91
C GLY A 153 11.94 6.31 -11.45
N LYS A 154 11.89 7.47 -12.11
CA LYS A 154 12.67 8.65 -11.70
C LYS A 154 12.12 9.26 -10.40
N ALA A 155 12.99 9.93 -9.65
CA ALA A 155 12.58 10.71 -8.50
C ALA A 155 11.54 11.74 -8.94
N ASN A 156 10.40 11.77 -8.27
CA ASN A 156 9.42 12.83 -8.46
C ASN A 156 9.68 13.88 -7.36
N PRO A 157 10.16 15.09 -7.71
CA PRO A 157 10.55 16.10 -6.73
C PRO A 157 9.39 16.62 -5.87
N ILE A 158 8.15 16.24 -6.17
CA ILE A 158 6.96 16.62 -5.40
C ILE A 158 6.80 15.75 -4.13
N PHE A 159 7.48 14.60 -4.05
CA PHE A 159 7.20 13.57 -3.05
C PHE A 159 8.40 13.10 -2.21
N PHE A 160 9.52 13.84 -2.21
CA PHE A 160 10.69 13.56 -1.38
C PHE A 160 11.32 14.85 -0.85
#